data_AF-A0A939H1C4-F1
#
_entry.id   AF-A0A939H1C4-F1
#
_cell.length_a   1.000
_cell.length_b   1.000
_cell.length_c   1.000
_cell.angle_alpha   90.00
_cell.angle_beta   90.00
_cell.angle_gamma   90.00
#
_symmetry.space_group_name_H-M   'P 1'
#
loop_
_entity.id
_entity.type
_entity.pdbx_description
1 polymer ?
#
loop_
_entity_poly.entity_id
_entity_poly.type
_entity_poly.pdbx_seq_one_letter_code
_entity_poly.pdbx_strand_id
1 'polypeptide(L)'
;MPKKNLTTEFKRECAELVIIHGYRQDDAAKAMSVSISSIQRWVSQYQKEHKGVTPKASALTQEQLRIQALEKQVKQLENDNSLLKRFSLIRIGNEHRQQIAVRLNKMGNNVVQICRCLSIAASSFYYRAKPRVFVRKE
;
A
#
# COMPACT_ATOMS: atom_id res chain seq x y z
N MET A 1 -15.48 -23.52 -5.38
CA MET A 1 -16.13 -22.86 -4.22
C MET A 1 -15.65 -21.42 -4.12
N PRO A 2 -16.54 -20.44 -3.89
CA PRO A 2 -16.16 -19.03 -3.77
C PRO A 2 -15.24 -18.82 -2.56
N LYS A 3 -14.16 -18.04 -2.74
CA LYS A 3 -13.25 -17.65 -1.65
C LYS A 3 -14.02 -16.73 -0.71
N LYS A 4 -14.31 -17.19 0.52
CA LYS A 4 -14.76 -16.31 1.59
C LYS A 4 -13.61 -15.36 1.94
N ASN A 5 -13.82 -14.06 1.77
CA ASN A 5 -12.85 -13.04 2.18
C ASN A 5 -12.89 -12.91 3.70
N LEU A 6 -12.05 -13.69 4.38
CA LEU A 6 -11.91 -13.63 5.83
C LEU A 6 -11.01 -12.44 6.21
N THR A 7 -11.45 -11.66 7.20
CA THR A 7 -10.73 -10.51 7.74
C THR A 7 -9.42 -10.97 8.40
N THR A 8 -8.45 -10.07 8.48
CA THR A 8 -7.15 -10.33 9.14
C THR A 8 -7.32 -10.58 10.64
N GLU A 9 -8.26 -9.89 11.27
CA GLU A 9 -8.65 -10.05 12.69
C GLU A 9 -9.16 -11.46 12.96
N PHE A 10 -10.09 -11.96 12.15
CA PHE A 10 -10.63 -13.32 12.30
C PHE A 10 -9.54 -14.40 12.19
N LYS A 11 -8.58 -14.20 11.28
CA LYS A 11 -7.44 -15.12 11.11
C LYS A 11 -6.50 -15.09 12.32
N ARG A 12 -6.33 -13.92 12.95
CA ARG A 12 -5.54 -13.75 14.17
C ARG A 12 -6.20 -14.48 15.34
N GLU A 13 -7.49 -14.24 15.56
CA GLU A 13 -8.25 -14.88 16.64
C GLU A 13 -8.19 -16.42 16.54
N CYS A 14 -8.35 -16.97 15.33
CA CYS A 14 -8.17 -18.40 15.08
C CYS A 14 -6.76 -18.92 15.45
N ALA A 15 -5.71 -18.13 15.19
CA ALA A 15 -4.34 -18.51 15.52
C ALA A 15 -4.06 -18.38 17.03
N GLU A 16 -4.61 -17.36 17.69
CA GLU A 16 -4.52 -17.14 19.13
C GLU A 16 -5.22 -18.25 19.92
N LEU A 17 -6.39 -18.73 19.47
CA LEU A 17 -7.07 -19.89 20.05
C LEU A 17 -6.18 -21.14 20.13
N VAL A 18 -5.38 -21.40 19.09
CA VAL A 18 -4.50 -22.57 19.07
C VAL A 18 -3.24 -22.33 19.90
N ILE A 19 -2.64 -21.14 19.83
CA ILE A 19 -1.32 -20.87 20.41
C ILE A 19 -1.42 -20.44 21.89
N ILE A 20 -2.32 -19.50 22.20
CA ILE A 20 -2.48 -18.93 23.53
C ILE A 20 -3.38 -19.82 24.37
N HIS A 21 -4.53 -20.23 23.82
CA HIS A 21 -5.50 -21.04 24.56
C HIS A 21 -5.25 -22.56 24.46
N GLY A 22 -4.26 -22.98 23.66
CA GLY A 22 -3.83 -24.37 23.59
C GLY A 22 -4.83 -25.34 22.96
N TYR A 23 -5.82 -24.85 22.20
CA TYR A 23 -6.79 -25.72 21.52
C TYR A 23 -6.10 -26.57 20.46
N ARG A 24 -6.58 -27.82 20.29
CA ARG A 24 -6.16 -28.65 19.17
C ARG A 24 -6.70 -28.05 17.86
N GLN A 25 -5.90 -28.14 16.79
CA GLN A 25 -6.20 -27.49 15.51
C GLN A 25 -7.51 -28.00 14.88
N ASP A 26 -7.86 -29.26 15.11
CA ASP A 26 -9.12 -29.88 14.68
C ASP A 26 -10.33 -29.34 15.43
N ASP A 27 -10.19 -29.07 16.73
CA ASP A 27 -11.27 -28.51 17.54
C ASP A 27 -11.47 -27.02 17.23
N ALA A 28 -10.39 -26.27 17.05
CA ALA A 28 -10.45 -24.88 16.59
C ALA A 28 -11.09 -24.75 15.19
N ALA A 29 -10.81 -25.70 14.28
CA ALA A 29 -11.41 -25.74 12.95
C ALA A 29 -12.93 -25.93 13.00
N LYS A 30 -13.40 -26.84 13.85
CA LYS A 30 -14.82 -27.09 14.07
C LYS A 30 -15.49 -25.87 14.70
N ALA A 31 -14.90 -25.30 15.75
CA ALA A 31 -15.45 -24.15 16.46
C ALA A 31 -15.62 -22.92 15.55
N MET A 32 -14.60 -22.62 14.74
CA MET A 32 -14.60 -21.44 13.87
C MET A 32 -15.21 -21.70 12.48
N SER A 33 -15.67 -22.93 12.21
CA SER A 33 -16.21 -23.35 10.91
C SER A 33 -15.24 -23.08 9.74
N VAL A 34 -13.95 -23.37 9.94
CA VAL A 34 -12.87 -23.17 8.96
C VAL A 34 -12.21 -24.51 8.61
N SER A 35 -11.63 -24.64 7.41
CA SER A 35 -10.78 -25.81 7.10
C SER A 35 -9.54 -25.87 7.99
N ILE A 36 -9.18 -27.08 8.42
CA ILE A 36 -7.98 -27.37 9.23
C ILE A 36 -6.71 -26.83 8.54
N SER A 37 -6.61 -26.97 7.22
CA SER A 37 -5.48 -26.49 6.42
C SER A 37 -5.31 -24.96 6.49
N SER A 38 -6.40 -24.20 6.64
CA SER A 38 -6.33 -22.75 6.79
C SER A 38 -5.80 -22.36 8.16
N ILE A 39 -6.26 -23.04 9.21
CA ILE A 39 -5.77 -22.82 10.59
C ILE A 39 -4.29 -23.16 10.72
N GLN A 40 -3.85 -24.30 10.18
CA GLN A 40 -2.44 -24.67 10.15
C GLN A 40 -1.57 -23.58 9.51
N ARG A 41 -2.04 -23.01 8.39
CA ARG A 41 -1.35 -21.92 7.70
C ARG A 41 -1.29 -20.65 8.55
N TRP A 42 -2.38 -20.26 9.19
CA TRP A 42 -2.41 -19.06 10.03
C TRP A 42 -1.60 -19.21 11.31
N VAL A 43 -1.62 -20.37 11.95
CA VAL A 43 -0.79 -20.71 13.12
C VAL A 43 0.69 -20.63 12.75
N SER A 44 1.10 -21.26 11.64
CA SER A 44 2.49 -21.19 11.17
C SER A 44 2.92 -19.76 10.85
N GLN A 45 2.04 -18.96 10.24
CA GLN A 45 2.30 -17.55 9.96
C GLN A 45 2.43 -16.74 11.26
N TYR A 46 1.51 -16.89 12.20
CA TYR A 46 1.50 -16.19 13.48
C TYR A 46 2.76 -16.49 14.30
N GLN A 47 3.20 -17.75 14.35
CA GLN A 47 4.46 -18.12 15.01
C GLN A 47 5.69 -17.48 14.35
N LYS A 48 5.72 -17.37 13.02
CA LYS A 48 6.81 -16.70 12.29
C LYS A 48 6.84 -15.20 12.59
N GLU A 49 5.66 -14.57 12.60
CA GLU A 49 5.53 -13.16 12.96
C GLU A 49 5.98 -12.87 14.39
N HIS A 50 5.66 -13.76 15.34
CA HIS A 50 6.12 -13.66 16.72
C HIS A 50 7.63 -13.86 16.88
N LYS A 51 8.25 -14.60 15.94
CA LYS A 51 9.72 -14.72 15.82
C LYS A 51 10.36 -13.55 15.08
N GLY A 52 9.61 -12.49 14.78
CA GLY A 52 10.10 -11.29 14.11
C GLY A 52 10.20 -11.38 12.58
N VAL A 53 9.64 -12.43 11.96
CA VAL A 53 9.65 -12.56 10.49
C VAL A 53 8.46 -11.81 9.90
N THR A 54 8.72 -10.66 9.28
CA THR A 54 7.70 -9.87 8.55
C THR A 54 7.29 -10.60 7.26
N PRO A 55 6.00 -10.96 7.08
CA PRO A 55 5.54 -11.59 5.86
C PRO A 55 5.50 -10.59 4.69
N LYS A 56 5.59 -11.08 3.45
CA LYS A 56 5.31 -10.26 2.25
C LYS A 56 3.81 -10.04 2.02
N ALA A 57 2.99 -10.98 2.49
CA ALA A 57 1.53 -10.86 2.49
C ALA A 57 1.04 -10.06 3.70
N SER A 58 -0.25 -9.72 3.76
CA SER A 58 -0.82 -9.03 4.92
C SER A 58 -0.49 -9.78 6.21
N ALA A 59 0.18 -9.08 7.12
CA ALA A 59 0.51 -9.62 8.43
C ALA A 59 -0.75 -9.88 9.26
N LEU A 60 -0.66 -10.84 10.19
CA LEU A 60 -1.73 -11.19 11.11
C LEU A 60 -1.65 -10.35 12.37
N THR A 61 -0.46 -10.16 12.93
CA THR A 61 -0.21 -9.40 14.16
C THR A 61 -0.22 -7.89 13.91
N GLN A 62 -0.68 -7.12 14.92
CA GLN A 62 -0.84 -5.68 14.79
C GLN A 62 0.50 -4.96 14.69
N GLU A 63 1.51 -5.47 15.39
CA GLU A 63 2.87 -4.98 15.30
C GLU A 63 3.43 -5.15 13.89
N GLN A 64 3.31 -6.34 13.29
CA GLN A 64 3.81 -6.58 11.94
C GLN A 64 3.00 -5.83 10.87
N LEU A 65 1.69 -5.62 11.08
CA LEU A 65 0.89 -4.73 10.24
C LEU A 65 1.42 -3.28 10.28
N ARG A 66 1.77 -2.79 11.48
CA ARG A 66 2.37 -1.47 11.64
C ARG A 66 3.74 -1.38 10.97
N ILE A 67 4.57 -2.42 11.11
CA ILE A 67 5.88 -2.50 10.45
C ILE A 67 5.70 -2.43 8.93
N GLN A 68 4.82 -3.22 8.33
CA GLN A 68 4.53 -3.15 6.90
C GLN A 68 4.02 -1.79 6.44
N ALA A 69 3.15 -1.15 7.24
CA ALA A 69 2.64 0.18 6.93
C ALA A 69 3.78 1.21 6.94
N LEU A 70 4.69 1.12 7.90
CA LEU A 70 5.86 1.99 8.00
C LEU A 70 6.86 1.73 6.87
N GLU A 71 7.18 0.47 6.56
CA GLU A 71 8.04 0.11 5.42
C GLU A 71 7.48 0.66 4.10
N LYS A 72 6.16 0.58 3.91
CA LYS A 72 5.49 1.16 2.74
C LYS A 72 5.62 2.68 2.72
N GLN A 73 5.50 3.34 3.86
CA GLN A 73 5.69 4.80 3.97
C GLN A 73 7.13 5.20 3.69
N VAL A 74 8.12 4.50 4.25
CA VAL A 74 9.54 4.74 4.01
C VAL A 74 9.85 4.60 2.53
N LYS A 75 9.42 3.50 1.90
CA LYS A 75 9.61 3.30 0.46
C LYS A 75 8.94 4.40 -0.37
N GLN A 76 7.75 4.86 0.04
CA GLN A 76 7.08 5.98 -0.62
C GLN A 76 7.91 7.27 -0.49
N LEU A 77 8.41 7.57 0.71
CA LEU A 77 9.24 8.75 0.98
C LEU A 77 10.57 8.70 0.25
N GLU A 78 11.21 7.54 0.16
CA GLU A 78 12.44 7.35 -0.61
C GLU A 78 12.21 7.59 -2.11
N ASN A 79 11.11 7.08 -2.65
CA ASN A 79 10.72 7.35 -4.03
C ASN A 79 10.46 8.85 -4.25
N ASP A 80 9.73 9.50 -3.35
CA ASP A 80 9.42 10.93 -3.42
C ASP A 80 10.69 11.79 -3.29
N ASN A 81 11.60 11.43 -2.40
CA ASN A 81 12.89 12.11 -2.22
C ASN A 81 13.81 11.89 -3.43
N SER A 82 13.86 10.69 -4.00
CA SER A 82 14.64 10.43 -5.22
C SER A 82 14.11 11.23 -6.40
N LEU A 83 12.78 11.41 -6.49
CA LEU A 83 12.15 12.29 -7.46
C LEU A 83 12.60 13.73 -7.19
N LEU A 84 12.42 14.26 -5.98
CA LEU A 84 12.78 15.63 -5.65
C LEU A 84 14.26 15.95 -5.87
N LYS A 85 15.18 15.03 -5.51
CA LYS A 85 16.62 15.18 -5.74
C LYS A 85 16.97 15.31 -7.22
N ARG A 86 16.27 14.60 -8.11
CA ARG A 86 16.45 14.75 -9.57
C ARG A 86 16.08 16.15 -10.07
N PHE A 87 15.32 16.93 -9.29
CA PHE A 87 14.85 18.26 -9.68
C PHE A 87 15.42 19.39 -8.82
N SER A 88 16.54 19.11 -8.13
CA SER A 88 17.45 19.97 -7.34
C SER A 88 16.88 21.09 -6.46
N LEU A 89 15.91 21.92 -6.85
CA LEU A 89 15.50 23.10 -6.09
C LEU A 89 14.10 23.55 -6.52
N ILE A 90 13.03 23.08 -5.88
CA ILE A 90 11.68 23.60 -6.19
C ILE A 90 11.28 24.69 -5.21
N ARG A 91 11.75 25.91 -5.49
CA ARG A 91 11.13 27.15 -5.05
C ARG A 91 10.80 28.01 -6.26
N ILE A 92 9.87 27.54 -7.09
CA ILE A 92 9.40 28.24 -8.28
C ILE A 92 7.86 28.28 -8.29
N GLY A 93 7.28 29.35 -8.85
CA GLY A 93 5.85 29.61 -8.92
C GLY A 93 5.02 28.54 -9.66
N ASN A 94 3.69 28.60 -9.50
CA ASN A 94 2.74 27.56 -9.90
C ASN A 94 2.82 27.17 -11.40
N GLU A 95 3.10 28.11 -12.29
CA GLU A 95 3.18 27.85 -13.72
C GLU A 95 4.39 26.98 -14.10
N HIS A 96 5.56 27.26 -13.52
CA HIS A 96 6.76 26.44 -13.72
C HIS A 96 6.60 25.03 -13.14
N ARG A 97 5.90 24.88 -12.01
CA ARG A 97 5.59 23.56 -11.43
C ARG A 97 4.77 22.70 -12.40
N GLN A 98 3.79 23.28 -13.10
CA GLN A 98 3.02 22.56 -14.11
C GLN A 98 3.87 22.14 -15.32
N GLN A 99 4.77 23.00 -15.79
CA GLN A 99 5.68 22.66 -16.89
C GLN A 99 6.64 21.53 -16.51
N ILE A 100 7.21 21.58 -15.30
CA ILE A 100 8.08 20.53 -14.76
C ILE A 100 7.29 19.22 -14.62
N ALA A 101 6.04 19.28 -14.14
CA ALA A 101 5.17 18.11 -14.01
C ALA A 101 4.93 17.40 -15.35
N VAL A 102 4.71 18.15 -16.44
CA VAL A 102 4.52 17.57 -17.78
C VAL A 102 5.81 16.91 -18.28
N ARG A 103 6.97 17.53 -18.07
CA ARG A 103 8.27 16.93 -18.41
C ARG A 103 8.52 15.65 -17.61
N LEU A 104 8.21 15.66 -16.33
CA LEU A 104 8.30 14.52 -15.42
C LEU A 104 7.46 13.33 -15.86
N ASN A 105 6.24 13.58 -16.32
CA ASN A 105 5.36 12.56 -16.85
C ASN A 105 5.93 11.94 -18.14
N LYS A 106 6.53 12.76 -19.02
CA LYS A 106 7.22 12.26 -20.23
C LYS A 106 8.43 11.37 -19.92
N MET A 107 9.08 11.56 -18.76
CA MET A 107 10.17 10.71 -18.29
C MET A 107 9.69 9.39 -17.65
N GLY A 108 8.37 9.12 -17.65
CA GLY A 108 7.79 7.86 -17.15
C GLY A 108 7.43 7.85 -15.66
N ASN A 109 7.46 9.00 -14.97
CA ASN A 109 7.10 9.07 -13.56
C ASN A 109 5.58 9.10 -13.36
N ASN A 110 5.10 8.54 -12.25
CA ASN A 110 3.67 8.48 -11.97
C ASN A 110 3.08 9.88 -11.68
N VAL A 111 1.98 10.25 -12.36
CA VAL A 111 1.30 11.54 -12.20
C VAL A 111 0.90 11.81 -10.75
N VAL A 112 0.43 10.81 -10.00
CA VAL A 112 0.06 10.95 -8.58
C VAL A 112 1.29 11.30 -7.73
N GLN A 113 2.43 10.65 -8.01
CA GLN A 113 3.69 10.92 -7.32
C GLN A 113 4.18 12.34 -7.63
N ILE A 114 4.14 12.74 -8.90
CA ILE A 114 4.51 14.08 -9.36
C ILE A 114 3.63 15.15 -8.69
N CYS A 115 2.31 14.99 -8.74
CA CYS A 115 1.36 15.95 -8.18
C CYS A 115 1.53 16.08 -6.66
N ARG A 116 1.77 14.96 -5.97
CA ARG A 116 2.07 14.95 -4.53
C ARG A 116 3.36 15.70 -4.21
N CYS A 117 4.45 15.40 -4.92
CA CYS A 117 5.77 16.01 -4.68
C CYS A 117 5.81 17.50 -5.03
N LEU A 118 5.06 17.95 -6.04
CA LEU A 118 5.02 19.34 -6.48
C LEU A 118 3.90 20.17 -5.82
N SER A 119 3.08 19.54 -4.97
CA SER A 119 1.88 20.13 -4.38
C SER A 119 0.95 20.75 -5.43
N ILE A 120 0.70 20.03 -6.53
CA ILE A 120 -0.22 20.43 -7.60
C ILE A 120 -1.49 19.58 -7.49
N ALA A 121 -2.66 20.21 -7.61
CA ALA A 121 -3.91 19.45 -7.76
C ALA A 121 -3.90 18.64 -9.08
N ALA A 122 -4.28 17.37 -9.03
CA ALA A 122 -4.30 16.51 -10.23
C ALA A 122 -5.14 17.12 -11.36
N SER A 123 -6.24 17.80 -11.03
CA SER A 123 -7.06 18.56 -11.97
C SER A 123 -6.27 19.61 -12.74
N SER A 124 -5.41 20.37 -12.07
CA SER A 124 -4.54 21.39 -12.68
C SER A 124 -3.51 20.79 -13.63
N PHE A 125 -2.99 19.60 -13.31
CA PHE A 125 -2.11 18.86 -14.22
C PHE A 125 -2.85 18.45 -15.49
N TYR A 126 -4.01 17.78 -15.35
CA TYR A 126 -4.77 17.30 -16.51
C TYR A 126 -5.36 18.44 -17.35
N TYR A 127 -5.80 19.53 -16.73
CA TYR A 127 -6.28 20.72 -17.45
C TYR A 127 -5.23 21.26 -18.43
N ARG A 128 -3.96 21.31 -18.00
CA ARG A 128 -2.87 21.82 -18.83
C ARG A 128 -2.26 20.78 -19.76
N ALA A 129 -2.41 19.49 -19.44
CA ALA A 129 -2.01 18.38 -20.31
C ALA A 129 -3.00 18.15 -21.47
N LYS A 130 -4.23 18.67 -21.39
CA LYS A 130 -5.20 18.58 -22.50
C LYS A 130 -4.67 19.33 -23.73
N PRO A 131 -4.76 18.73 -24.93
CA PRO A 131 -4.50 19.47 -26.16
C PRO A 131 -5.50 20.63 -26.25
N ARG A 132 -5.00 21.84 -26.51
CA ARG A 132 -5.87 23.01 -26.73
C ARG A 132 -6.60 22.81 -28.05
N VAL A 133 -7.87 22.46 -27.98
CA VAL A 133 -8.74 22.43 -29.16
C VAL A 133 -8.99 23.89 -29.54
N PHE A 134 -8.38 24.36 -30.63
CA PHE A 134 -8.71 25.65 -31.20
C PHE A 134 -10.09 25.54 -31.85
N VAL A 135 -11.12 25.96 -31.14
CA VAL A 135 -12.42 26.20 -31.75
C VAL A 135 -12.26 27.47 -32.59
N ARG A 136 -12.19 27.32 -33.92
CA ARG A 136 -12.31 28.46 -34.85
C ARG A 136 -13.68 29.07 -34.59
N LYS A 137 -13.72 30.34 -34.15
CA LYS A 137 -14.93 31.14 -34.22
C LYS A 137 -15.15 31.47 -35.70
N GLU A 138 -16.29 31.03 -36.21
CA GLU A 138 -16.85 31.49 -37.50
C GLU A 138 -17.25 32.97 -37.42
#